data_AF-A0A843GRK3-F1
#
_entry.id   AF-A0A843GRK3-F1
#
_cell.length_a   1.000
_cell.length_b   1.000
_cell.length_c   1.000
_cell.angle_alpha   90.00
_cell.angle_beta   90.00
_cell.angle_gamma   90.00
#
_symmetry.space_group_name_H-M   'P 1'
#
loop_
_entity.id
_entity.type
_entity.pdbx_description
1 polymer ?
#
loop_
_entity_poly.entity_id
_entity_poly.type
_entity_poly.pdbx_seq_one_letter_code
_entity_poly.pdbx_strand_id
1 'polypeptide(L)' 'MISNAEEVSQGYRKKLYPCFSPNLKKFLEAHNIVPIKSAQHENKKTVWFFVLTDEVSQLLTEWTNNKPTKVVK' A
#
# COMPACT_ATOMS: atom_id res chain seq x y z
N MET A 1 12.54 -36.16 -15.71
CA MET A 1 11.72 -35.36 -14.78
C MET A 1 12.22 -33.93 -14.88
N ILE A 2 11.69 -33.17 -15.83
CA ILE A 2 11.94 -31.73 -15.93
C ILE A 2 10.57 -31.14 -15.68
N SER A 3 10.35 -30.63 -14.47
CA SER A 3 9.13 -29.91 -14.13
C SER A 3 9.12 -28.65 -14.97
N ASN A 4 8.18 -28.57 -15.91
CA ASN A 4 8.03 -27.48 -16.87
C ASN A 4 8.19 -26.11 -16.19
N ALA A 5 9.15 -25.33 -16.68
CA ALA A 5 9.34 -23.93 -16.37
C ALA A 5 8.29 -23.05 -17.08
N GLU A 6 7.02 -23.47 -17.04
CA GLU A 6 5.87 -22.76 -17.58
C GLU A 6 4.92 -22.37 -16.44
N GLU A 7 5.44 -21.69 -15.43
CA GLU A 7 4.57 -21.03 -14.45
C GLU A 7 4.93 -19.56 -14.32
N VAL A 8 3.87 -18.75 -14.39
CA VAL A 8 3.77 -17.34 -14.02
C VAL A 8 4.20 -16.30 -15.06
N SER A 9 3.65 -16.40 -16.27
CA SER A 9 3.35 -15.21 -17.09
C SER A 9 1.86 -14.89 -17.06
N GLN A 10 1.34 -14.52 -15.88
CA GLN A 10 0.01 -13.90 -15.75
C GLN A 10 0.11 -12.59 -14.98
N GLY A 11 0.14 -11.49 -15.73
CA GLY A 11 -0.65 -10.30 -15.41
C GLY A 11 -0.46 -9.65 -14.04
N TYR A 12 0.77 -9.36 -13.60
CA TYR A 12 0.98 -8.40 -12.51
C TYR A 12 0.63 -6.97 -13.00
N ARG A 13 -0.66 -6.68 -13.16
CA ARG A 13 -1.15 -5.31 -13.00
C ARG A 13 -0.89 -4.97 -11.54
N LYS A 14 0.28 -4.38 -11.27
CA LYS A 14 0.66 -3.89 -9.95
C LYS A 14 -0.48 -3.00 -9.46
N LYS A 15 -1.32 -3.52 -8.57
CA LYS A 15 -2.45 -2.78 -8.01
C LYS A 15 -1.82 -1.60 -7.27
N LEU A 16 -2.28 -0.39 -7.56
CA LEU A 16 -1.77 0.80 -6.91
C LEU A 16 -2.70 1.16 -5.76
N TYR A 17 -2.12 1.42 -4.60
CA TYR A 17 -2.83 1.92 -3.44
C TYR A 17 -2.67 3.44 -3.35
N PRO A 18 -3.75 4.23 -3.54
CA PRO A 18 -3.70 5.67 -3.33
C PRO A 18 -3.80 5.99 -1.84
N CYS A 19 -2.80 6.69 -1.32
CA CYS A 19 -2.74 7.16 0.06
C CYS A 19 -2.78 8.68 0.10
N PHE A 20 -3.70 9.24 0.90
CA PHE A 20 -3.84 10.69 1.09
C PHE A 20 -3.39 11.14 2.48
N SER A 21 -3.07 10.19 3.37
CA SER A 21 -2.74 10.49 4.76
C SER A 21 -1.22 10.62 4.94
N PRO A 22 -0.70 11.79 5.33
CA PRO A 22 0.73 11.97 5.56
C PRO A 22 1.26 11.12 6.72
N ASN A 23 0.41 10.80 7.70
CA ASN A 23 0.79 9.92 8.82
C ASN A 23 0.95 8.47 8.36
N LEU A 24 0.04 8.00 7.51
CA LEU A 24 0.15 6.66 6.92
C LEU A 24 1.36 6.57 5.98
N LYS A 25 1.64 7.63 5.22
CA LYS A 25 2.85 7.72 4.38
C LYS A 25 4.11 7.54 5.23
N LYS A 26 4.25 8.28 6.33
CA LYS A 26 5.41 8.17 7.23
C LYS A 26 5.53 6.78 7.85
N PHE A 27 4.41 6.16 8.22
CA PHE A 27 4.40 4.79 8.73
C PHE A 27 4.94 3.81 7.68
N LEU A 28 4.44 3.87 6.44
CA LEU A 28 4.94 3.03 5.35
C LEU A 28 6.43 3.29 5.06
N GLU A 29 6.87 4.55 5.06
CA GLU A 29 8.29 4.91 4.88
C GLU A 29 9.19 4.34 5.99
N ALA A 30 8.71 4.29 7.24
CA ALA A 30 9.44 3.66 8.35
C ALA A 30 9.60 2.14 8.17
N HIS A 31 8.72 1.50 7.41
CA HIS A 31 8.80 0.09 7.03
C HIS A 31 9.50 -0.13 5.67
N ASN A 32 10.29 0.85 5.20
CA ASN A 32 11.00 0.82 3.90
C ASN A 32 10.09 0.80 2.66
N ILE A 33 8.83 1.17 2.81
CA ILE A 33 7.87 1.24 1.71
C ILE A 33 7.76 2.68 1.22
N VAL A 34 8.29 2.92 0.02
CA VAL A 34 8.29 4.24 -0.62
C VAL A 34 7.20 4.33 -1.68
N PRO A 35 6.58 5.51 -1.86
CA PRO A 35 5.60 5.71 -2.93
C PRO A 35 6.29 5.68 -4.30
N ILE A 36 5.66 5.03 -5.27
CA ILE A 36 6.16 4.97 -6.64
C ILE A 36 5.93 6.27 -7.43
N LYS A 37 4.89 7.01 -7.04
CA LYS A 37 4.56 8.33 -7.61
C LYS A 37 3.73 9.12 -6.61
N SER A 38 3.85 10.44 -6.69
CA SER A 38 2.92 11.37 -6.08
C SER A 38 2.17 12.12 -7.17
N ALA A 39 0.93 12.49 -6.90
CA ALA A 39 0.15 13.39 -7.74
C ALA A 39 -0.58 14.40 -6.87
N GLN A 40 -0.93 15.54 -7.46
CA GLN A 40 -1.80 16.50 -6.81
C GLN A 40 -3.25 16.20 -7.21
N HIS A 41 -4.10 15.93 -6.24
CA HIS A 41 -5.54 15.82 -6.43
C HIS A 41 -6.13 17.22 -6.67
N GLU A 42 -7.26 17.34 -7.38
CA GLU A 42 -7.95 18.62 -7.65
C GLU A 42 -8.19 19.48 -6.40
N ASN A 43 -8.36 18.83 -5.24
CA ASN A 43 -8.56 19.45 -3.95
C ASN A 43 -7.27 20.02 -3.32
N LYS A 44 -6.21 20.24 -4.11
CA LYS A 44 -4.85 20.61 -3.68
C LYS A 44 -4.20 19.65 -2.68
N LYS A 45 -4.74 18.44 -2.55
CA LYS A 45 -4.20 17.40 -1.66
C LYS A 45 -3.18 16.55 -2.41
N THR A 46 -2.06 16.25 -1.78
CA THR A 46 -1.09 15.30 -2.33
C THR A 46 -1.60 13.89 -2.13
N VAL A 47 -1.63 13.10 -3.20
CA VAL A 47 -1.85 11.66 -3.14
C VAL A 47 -0.54 10.95 -3.46
N TRP A 48 -0.22 9.93 -2.67
CA TRP A 48 0.94 9.08 -2.85
C TRP A 48 0.46 7.70 -3.28
N PHE A 49 0.98 7.18 -4.39
CA PHE A 49 0.63 5.86 -4.86
C PHE A 49 1.71 4.87 -4.44
N PHE A 50 1.29 3.79 -3.81
CA PHE A 50 2.15 2.68 -3.39
C PHE A 50 1.85 1.45 -4.23
N VAL A 51 2.82 0.55 -4.39
CA VAL A 51 2.55 -0.77 -4.98
C VAL A 51 1.85 -1.61 -3.92
N LEU A 52 0.64 -2.07 -4.21
CA LEU A 52 -0.08 -2.98 -3.32
C LEU A 52 0.56 -4.37 -3.40
N THR A 53 1.46 -4.63 -2.45
CA THR A 53 2.04 -5.94 -2.16
C THR A 53 1.33 -6.56 -0.96
N ASP A 54 1.57 -7.86 -0.72
CA ASP A 54 1.05 -8.54 0.47
C ASP A 54 1.51 -7.83 1.76
N GLU A 55 2.79 -7.44 1.82
CA GLU A 55 3.38 -6.67 2.91
C GLU A 55 2.66 -5.33 3.17
N VAL A 56 2.39 -4.55 2.12
CA VAL A 56 1.62 -3.30 2.24
C VAL A 56 0.22 -3.59 2.79
N SER A 57 -0.43 -4.66 2.34
CA SER A 57 -1.76 -5.04 2.82
C SER A 57 -1.75 -5.40 4.32
N GLN A 58 -0.72 -6.11 4.77
CA GLN A 58 -0.54 -6.45 6.19
C GLN A 58 -0.31 -5.19 7.04
N LEU A 59 0.57 -4.29 6.59
CA LEU A 59 0.87 -3.04 7.29
C LEU A 59 -0.34 -2.09 7.34
N LEU A 60 -1.14 -2.02 6.27
CA LEU A 60 -2.40 -1.27 6.27
C LEU A 60 -3.40 -1.85 7.28
N THR A 61 -3.42 -3.16 7.42
CA THR A 61 -4.26 -3.87 8.40
C THR A 61 -3.79 -3.58 9.83
N GLU A 62 -2.49 -3.69 10.08
CA GLU A 62 -1.88 -3.36 11.38
C GLU A 62 -2.15 -1.90 11.76
N TRP A 63 -1.93 -0.97 10.83
CA TRP A 63 -2.22 0.46 11.03
C TRP A 63 -3.69 0.72 11.34
N THR A 64 -4.61 -0.01 10.71
CA THR A 64 -6.04 0.13 10.95
C THR A 64 -6.45 -0.42 12.31
N ASN A 65 -5.87 -1.55 12.71
CA ASN A 65 -6.12 -2.18 14.02
C ASN A 65 -5.50 -1.40 15.18
N ASN A 66 -4.34 -0.77 14.97
CA ASN A 66 -3.67 0.07 15.99
C ASN A 66 -4.23 1.50 16.08
N LYS A 67 -5.15 1.90 15.21
CA LYS A 67 -5.88 3.14 15.47
C LYS A 67 -6.67 2.93 16.75
N PRO A 68 -6.61 3.85 17.72
CA PRO A 68 -7.52 3.83 18.85
C PRO A 68 -8.92 4.03 18.29
N THR A 69 -9.59 2.93 17.95
CA THR A 69 -11.02 2.92 17.72
C THR A 69 -11.56 3.35 19.07
N LYS A 70 -12.17 4.54 19.12
CA LYS A 70 -13.09 4.84 20.21
C LYS A 70 -14.16 3.77 20.09
N VAL A 71 -13.98 2.67 20.83
CA VAL A 71 -15.04 1.72 21.10
C VAL A 71 -16.04 2.53 21.92
N VAL A 72 -16.98 3.17 21.23
CA VAL A 72 -18.16 3.72 21.87
C VAL A 72 -18.93 2.50 22.33
N LYS A 73 -18.81 2.23 23.63
CA LYS A 73 -19.57 1.22 24.37
C LYS A 73 -21.06 1.51 24.30
#